data_AF-A0A2H0BB01-F1
#
_entry.id   AF-A0A2H0BB01-F1
#
_cell.length_a   1.000
_cell.length_b   1.000
_cell.length_c   1.000
_cell.angle_alpha   90.00
_cell.angle_beta   90.00
_cell.angle_gamma   90.00
#
_symmetry.space_group_name_H-M   'P 1'
#
loop_
_entity.id
_entity.type
_entity.pdbx_description
1 polymer ?
#
loop_
_entity_poly.entity_id
_entity_poly.type
_entity_poly.pdbx_seq_one_letter_code
_entity_poly.pdbx_strand_id
1 'polypeptide(L)'
;MNQEEKCKEATYNAWDKAKNVEDRIKRLEKVVSEYPKYIIPLADIARSYLDIDIDKAIKTYQKIIDLKDTFKDIWENELGKAYLFTNNIKKAIENFKKFDTHGIDYRNGLFIAFAYLKKGDRKRFEQQFDKWVSEDIEKSFDEYNYRDYINALFNKNETEFIENIWNKYYEKYSNMEPYKLYCELYKQHYVVSKIDDEDELDDEDDVPPKLSRAKFEELKIEYLYLVRKTMFGDADDTDYDRFFELQNLLFADVIF
;
A
#
# COMPACT_ATOMS: atom_id res chain seq x y z
N MET A 1 26.08 -12.42 4.94
CA MET A 1 25.26 -11.28 4.52
C MET A 1 25.93 -10.54 3.36
N ASN A 2 25.27 -10.49 2.21
CA ASN A 2 25.77 -9.80 1.02
C ASN A 2 25.69 -8.25 1.20
N GLN A 3 26.21 -7.48 0.25
CA GLN A 3 26.22 -6.00 0.34
C GLN A 3 24.82 -5.39 0.35
N GLU A 4 23.86 -6.01 -0.31
CA GLU A 4 22.48 -5.53 -0.38
C GLU A 4 21.74 -5.75 0.94
N GLU A 5 21.87 -6.94 1.52
CA GLU A 5 21.32 -7.27 2.85
C GLU A 5 21.91 -6.35 3.93
N LYS A 6 23.22 -6.04 3.87
CA LYS A 6 23.86 -5.06 4.76
C LYS A 6 23.28 -3.66 4.59
N CYS A 7 23.06 -3.22 3.35
CA CYS A 7 22.43 -1.93 3.08
C CYS A 7 21.00 -1.89 3.63
N LYS A 8 20.21 -2.94 3.42
CA LYS A 8 18.83 -3.06 3.94
C LYS A 8 18.81 -3.02 5.47
N GLU A 9 19.67 -3.79 6.14
CA GLU A 9 19.76 -3.80 7.59
C GLU A 9 20.20 -2.43 8.14
N ALA A 10 21.18 -1.78 7.50
CA ALA A 10 21.65 -0.46 7.91
C ALA A 10 20.56 0.61 7.73
N THR A 11 19.79 0.53 6.64
CA THR A 11 18.64 1.41 6.36
C THR A 11 17.54 1.20 7.39
N TYR A 12 17.17 -0.04 7.69
CA TYR A 12 16.21 -0.38 8.74
C TYR A 12 16.66 0.17 10.10
N ASN A 13 17.91 -0.06 10.48
CA ASN A 13 18.50 0.46 11.71
C ASN A 13 18.48 2.00 11.77
N ALA A 14 18.59 2.69 10.62
CA ALA A 14 18.51 4.14 10.56
C ALA A 14 17.10 4.65 10.90
N TRP A 15 16.06 3.91 10.53
CA TRP A 15 14.67 4.18 10.93
C TRP A 15 14.41 3.82 12.38
N ASP A 16 14.70 2.58 12.76
CA ASP A 16 14.38 2.00 14.08
C ASP A 16 15.05 2.77 15.23
N LYS A 17 16.31 3.21 15.03
CA LYS A 17 17.11 3.85 16.09
C LYS A 17 17.09 5.38 16.03
N ALA A 18 16.38 5.98 15.09
CA ALA A 18 16.30 7.42 14.99
C ALA A 18 15.46 8.01 16.12
N LYS A 19 15.95 9.08 16.73
CA LYS A 19 15.20 9.82 17.77
C LYS A 19 14.18 10.80 17.20
N ASN A 20 14.42 11.27 15.99
CA ASN A 20 13.62 12.23 15.25
C ASN A 20 14.01 12.20 13.76
N VAL A 21 13.31 12.99 12.95
CA VAL A 21 13.51 13.04 11.50
C VAL A 21 14.93 13.48 11.12
N GLU A 22 15.50 14.46 11.82
CA GLU A 22 16.86 14.94 11.54
C GLU A 22 17.93 13.89 11.86
N ASP A 23 17.78 13.14 12.96
CA ASP A 23 18.67 12.02 13.30
C ASP A 23 18.53 10.88 12.28
N ARG A 24 17.30 10.59 11.84
CA ARG A 24 17.01 9.61 10.77
C ARG A 24 17.75 9.98 9.49
N ILE A 25 17.63 11.22 9.04
CA ILE A 25 18.32 11.72 7.84
C ILE A 25 19.83 11.57 7.98
N LYS A 26 20.43 12.02 9.09
CA LYS A 26 21.88 11.88 9.33
C LYS A 26 22.35 10.43 9.29
N ARG A 27 21.57 9.51 9.86
CA ARG A 27 21.86 8.07 9.81
C ARG A 27 21.78 7.54 8.39
N LEU A 28 20.74 7.89 7.64
CA LEU A 28 20.58 7.49 6.25
C LEU A 28 21.66 8.08 5.34
N GLU A 29 22.13 9.32 5.57
CA GLU A 29 23.26 9.92 4.85
C GLU A 29 24.55 9.11 5.04
N LYS A 30 24.77 8.56 6.24
CA LYS A 30 25.86 7.62 6.50
C LYS A 30 25.67 6.33 5.70
N VAL A 31 24.46 5.78 5.64
CA VAL A 31 24.16 4.60 4.81
C VAL A 31 24.42 4.87 3.34
N VAL A 32 23.97 6.01 2.78
CA VAL A 32 24.26 6.41 1.39
C VAL A 32 25.76 6.50 1.13
N SER A 33 26.53 6.99 2.10
CA SER A 33 27.99 7.10 1.96
C SER A 33 28.70 5.73 1.93
N GLU A 34 28.21 4.77 2.71
CA GLU A 34 28.74 3.40 2.76
C GLU A 34 28.25 2.54 1.56
N TYR A 35 27.02 2.81 1.08
CA TYR A 35 26.32 2.02 0.08
C TYR A 35 25.80 2.89 -1.09
N PRO A 36 26.67 3.65 -1.80
CA PRO A 36 26.24 4.68 -2.75
C PRO A 36 25.54 4.14 -4.01
N LYS A 37 25.67 2.84 -4.29
CA LYS A 37 25.05 2.18 -5.43
C LYS A 37 23.61 1.72 -5.15
N TYR A 38 23.08 1.94 -3.95
CA TYR A 38 21.73 1.52 -3.60
C TYR A 38 20.82 2.75 -3.49
N ILE A 39 19.68 2.70 -4.19
CA ILE A 39 18.71 3.80 -4.26
C ILE A 39 17.91 3.97 -2.97
N ILE A 40 17.62 2.87 -2.27
CA ILE A 40 16.68 2.83 -1.13
C ILE A 40 17.04 3.84 -0.03
N PRO A 41 18.29 3.94 0.47
CA PRO A 41 18.60 4.91 1.53
C PRO A 41 18.42 6.35 1.06
N LEU A 42 18.66 6.65 -0.22
CA LEU A 42 18.46 7.98 -0.78
C LEU A 42 16.96 8.30 -0.94
N ALA A 43 16.14 7.32 -1.32
CA ALA A 43 14.69 7.44 -1.34
C ALA A 43 14.12 7.67 0.07
N ASP A 44 14.66 6.98 1.08
CA ASP A 44 14.26 7.17 2.48
C ASP A 44 14.67 8.53 3.04
N ILE A 45 15.78 9.12 2.59
CA ILE A 45 16.13 10.52 2.89
C ILE A 45 15.09 11.45 2.27
N ALA A 46 14.73 11.25 0.99
CA ALA A 46 13.74 12.06 0.31
C ALA A 46 12.38 11.99 1.02
N ARG A 47 11.94 10.78 1.38
CA ARG A 47 10.73 10.54 2.18
C ARG A 47 10.82 11.24 3.54
N SER A 48 11.95 11.13 4.23
CA SER A 48 12.14 11.78 5.53
C SER A 48 12.00 13.29 5.45
N TYR A 49 12.44 13.91 4.35
CA TYR A 49 12.27 15.33 4.13
C TYR A 49 10.82 15.75 3.85
N LEU A 50 9.93 14.85 3.41
CA LEU A 50 8.51 15.20 3.25
C LEU A 50 7.89 15.68 4.56
N ASP A 51 8.38 15.16 5.70
CA ASP A 51 7.89 15.50 7.04
C ASP A 51 8.30 16.92 7.49
N ILE A 52 9.40 17.46 6.96
CA ILE A 52 10.05 18.66 7.54
C ILE A 52 10.51 19.73 6.54
N ASP A 53 10.75 19.39 5.27
CA ASP A 53 11.33 20.29 4.26
C ASP A 53 11.10 19.77 2.83
N ILE A 54 9.97 20.16 2.22
CA ILE A 54 9.56 19.71 0.89
C ILE A 54 10.62 20.08 -0.19
N ASP A 55 11.27 21.24 -0.07
CA ASP A 55 12.29 21.65 -1.05
C ASP A 55 13.51 20.72 -1.03
N LYS A 56 13.93 20.27 0.16
CA LYS A 56 14.98 19.25 0.29
C LYS A 56 14.52 17.87 -0.19
N ALA A 57 13.25 17.51 0.01
CA ALA A 57 12.70 16.28 -0.54
C ALA A 57 12.80 16.28 -2.08
N ILE A 58 12.34 17.35 -2.73
CA ILE A 58 12.40 17.50 -4.18
C ILE A 58 13.85 17.46 -4.69
N LYS A 59 14.77 18.16 -4.02
CA LYS A 59 16.21 18.11 -4.38
C LYS A 59 16.78 16.70 -4.26
N THR A 60 16.37 15.94 -3.25
CA THR A 60 16.83 14.57 -3.05
C THR A 60 16.24 13.64 -4.11
N TYR A 61 14.97 13.80 -4.46
CA TYR A 61 14.36 13.09 -5.60
C TYR A 61 15.03 13.44 -6.93
N GLN A 62 15.41 14.70 -7.16
CA GLN A 62 16.18 15.07 -8.34
C GLN A 62 17.53 14.34 -8.39
N LYS A 63 18.21 14.23 -7.24
CA LYS A 63 19.46 13.45 -7.14
C LYS A 63 19.26 11.96 -7.48
N ILE A 64 18.11 11.37 -7.16
CA ILE A 64 17.78 9.99 -7.59
C ILE A 64 17.72 9.90 -9.12
N ILE A 65 17.09 10.87 -9.78
CA ILE A 65 17.02 10.91 -11.25
C ILE A 65 18.41 11.07 -11.86
N ASP A 66 19.23 11.95 -11.30
CA ASP A 66 20.58 12.24 -11.80
C ASP A 66 21.52 11.04 -11.64
N LEU A 67 21.33 10.23 -10.59
CA LEU A 67 22.14 9.06 -10.28
C LEU A 67 21.56 7.74 -10.80
N LYS A 68 20.43 7.76 -11.52
CA LYS A 68 19.69 6.55 -11.89
C LYS A 68 20.55 5.44 -12.52
N ASP A 69 21.50 5.82 -13.38
CA ASP A 69 22.35 4.88 -14.14
C ASP A 69 23.55 4.38 -13.32
N THR A 70 23.70 4.84 -12.08
CA THR A 70 24.77 4.45 -11.14
C THR A 70 24.31 3.43 -10.09
N PHE A 71 23.00 3.27 -9.94
CA PHE A 71 22.44 2.31 -8.99
C PHE A 71 22.58 0.88 -9.50
N LYS A 72 22.85 -0.05 -8.58
CA LYS A 72 22.97 -1.48 -8.86
C LYS A 72 21.64 -2.05 -9.34
N ASP A 73 20.57 -1.69 -8.62
CA ASP A 73 19.20 -2.10 -8.90
C ASP A 73 18.32 -0.85 -8.81
N ILE A 74 17.60 -0.53 -9.89
CA ILE A 74 16.66 0.59 -9.89
C ILE A 74 15.33 0.06 -9.38
N TRP A 75 14.99 0.45 -8.16
CA TRP A 75 13.64 0.28 -7.63
C TRP A 75 12.75 1.27 -8.37
N GLU A 76 12.07 0.77 -9.40
CA GLU A 76 11.35 1.62 -10.35
C GLU A 76 10.21 2.40 -9.65
N ASN A 77 9.62 1.88 -8.58
CA ASN A 77 8.68 2.65 -7.74
C ASN A 77 9.30 3.94 -7.17
N GLU A 78 10.54 3.91 -6.68
CA GLU A 78 11.23 5.10 -6.15
C GLU A 78 11.63 6.06 -7.25
N LEU A 79 12.00 5.55 -8.43
CA LEU A 79 12.27 6.39 -9.60
C LEU A 79 10.98 7.05 -10.12
N GLY A 80 9.85 6.34 -10.12
CA GLY A 80 8.53 6.87 -10.45
C GLY A 80 8.13 8.00 -9.50
N LYS A 81 8.31 7.82 -8.18
CA LYS A 81 8.09 8.88 -7.19
C LYS A 81 9.02 10.06 -7.44
N ALA A 82 10.29 9.82 -7.73
CA ALA A 82 11.23 10.88 -8.04
C ALA A 82 10.78 11.71 -9.25
N TYR A 83 10.31 11.07 -10.33
CA TYR A 83 9.72 11.79 -11.46
C TYR A 83 8.44 12.55 -11.09
N LEU A 84 7.59 11.98 -10.23
CA LEU A 84 6.36 12.66 -9.78
C LEU A 84 6.66 13.93 -8.99
N PHE A 85 7.56 13.85 -8.00
CA PHE A 85 7.95 14.97 -7.14
C PHE A 85 8.75 16.05 -7.88
N THR A 86 9.45 15.70 -8.95
CA THR A 86 10.15 16.66 -9.83
C THR A 86 9.29 17.15 -10.99
N ASN A 87 7.98 16.90 -10.94
CA ASN A 87 6.99 17.32 -11.93
C ASN A 87 7.20 16.76 -13.35
N ASN A 88 7.94 15.65 -13.47
CA ASN A 88 8.08 14.89 -14.72
C ASN A 88 6.94 13.86 -14.87
N ILE A 89 5.71 14.37 -14.91
CA ILE A 89 4.48 13.57 -14.79
C ILE A 89 4.37 12.47 -15.85
N LYS A 90 4.78 12.74 -17.10
CA LYS A 90 4.76 11.75 -18.18
C LYS A 90 5.65 10.55 -17.85
N LYS A 91 6.89 10.80 -17.43
CA LYS A 91 7.83 9.72 -17.06
C LYS A 91 7.38 9.00 -15.79
N ALA A 92 6.78 9.70 -14.82
CA ALA A 92 6.22 9.05 -13.64
C ALA A 92 5.17 8.01 -14.03
N ILE A 93 4.20 8.37 -14.87
CA ILE A 93 3.15 7.45 -15.34
C ILE A 93 3.74 6.28 -16.13
N GLU A 94 4.64 6.55 -17.08
CA GLU A 94 5.30 5.50 -17.88
C GLU A 94 6.08 4.52 -16.98
N ASN A 95 6.77 5.06 -15.98
CA ASN A 95 7.54 4.28 -15.03
C ASN A 95 6.62 3.41 -14.17
N PHE A 96 5.66 3.99 -13.44
CA PHE A 96 4.76 3.21 -12.61
C PHE A 96 3.99 2.14 -13.38
N LYS A 97 3.48 2.44 -14.59
CA LYS A 97 2.75 1.46 -15.41
C LYS A 97 3.61 0.29 -15.88
N LYS A 98 4.90 0.50 -16.15
CA LYS A 98 5.81 -0.57 -16.54
C LYS A 98 5.98 -1.62 -15.43
N PHE A 99 5.71 -1.24 -14.17
CA PHE A 99 5.85 -2.10 -12.99
C PHE A 99 4.53 -2.37 -12.26
N ASP A 100 3.43 -1.90 -12.82
CA ASP A 100 2.06 -2.22 -12.39
C ASP A 100 1.66 -3.64 -12.83
N THR A 101 2.33 -4.19 -13.85
CA THR A 101 2.09 -5.54 -14.35
C THR A 101 2.71 -6.57 -13.40
N HIS A 102 1.86 -7.42 -12.81
CA HIS A 102 2.15 -8.62 -11.99
C HIS A 102 2.37 -8.41 -10.48
N GLY A 103 1.70 -7.43 -9.84
CA GLY A 103 1.63 -7.40 -8.37
C GLY A 103 2.94 -7.05 -7.64
N ILE A 104 3.94 -6.50 -8.36
CA ILE A 104 5.27 -6.20 -7.79
C ILE A 104 5.21 -5.06 -6.76
N ASP A 105 4.35 -4.05 -6.94
CA ASP A 105 4.10 -3.03 -5.91
C ASP A 105 2.69 -2.42 -6.03
N TYR A 106 1.74 -2.94 -5.25
CA TYR A 106 0.36 -2.44 -5.11
C TYR A 106 0.27 -0.90 -4.99
N ARG A 107 1.25 -0.26 -4.36
CA ARG A 107 1.28 1.19 -4.12
C ARG A 107 1.40 1.99 -5.42
N ASN A 108 1.92 1.38 -6.50
CA ASN A 108 2.03 2.04 -7.79
C ASN A 108 0.67 2.48 -8.33
N GLY A 109 -0.40 1.71 -8.09
CA GLY A 109 -1.76 2.06 -8.50
C GLY A 109 -2.18 3.44 -7.98
N LEU A 110 -1.92 3.72 -6.70
CA LEU A 110 -2.20 5.02 -6.10
C LEU A 110 -1.30 6.13 -6.68
N PHE A 111 -0.01 5.88 -6.87
CA PHE A 111 0.89 6.90 -7.43
C PHE A 111 0.59 7.21 -8.91
N ILE A 112 0.05 6.26 -9.68
CA ILE A 112 -0.49 6.52 -11.03
C ILE A 112 -1.70 7.44 -10.93
N ALA A 113 -2.61 7.19 -9.98
CA ALA A 113 -3.76 8.07 -9.75
C ALA A 113 -3.25 9.49 -9.42
N PHE A 114 -2.34 9.64 -8.47
CA PHE A 114 -1.72 10.94 -8.13
C PHE A 114 -1.10 11.63 -9.35
N ALA A 115 -0.39 10.90 -10.21
CA ALA A 115 0.18 11.46 -11.42
C ALA A 115 -0.90 11.97 -12.41
N TYR A 116 -2.04 11.28 -12.54
CA TYR A 116 -3.18 11.79 -13.33
C TYR A 116 -3.75 13.07 -12.74
N LEU A 117 -3.90 13.14 -11.42
CA LEU A 117 -4.40 14.35 -10.76
C LEU A 117 -3.43 15.53 -10.94
N LYS A 118 -2.10 15.31 -10.80
CA LYS A 118 -1.09 16.33 -11.09
C LYS A 118 -1.10 16.80 -12.54
N LYS A 119 -1.54 15.95 -13.47
CA LYS A 119 -1.77 16.31 -14.88
C LYS A 119 -3.07 17.11 -15.11
N GLY A 120 -3.93 17.20 -14.10
CA GLY A 120 -5.27 17.79 -14.18
C GLY A 120 -6.36 16.84 -14.69
N ASP A 121 -6.06 15.55 -14.82
CA ASP A 121 -6.98 14.53 -15.36
C ASP A 121 -7.76 13.83 -14.23
N ARG A 122 -8.77 14.53 -13.70
CA ARG A 122 -9.59 14.01 -12.58
C ARG A 122 -10.34 12.73 -12.93
N LYS A 123 -10.79 12.60 -14.18
CA LYS A 123 -11.50 11.39 -14.63
C LYS A 123 -10.59 10.16 -14.55
N ARG A 124 -9.35 10.27 -15.03
CA ARG A 124 -8.39 9.17 -14.92
C ARG A 124 -7.89 8.96 -13.50
N PHE A 125 -7.81 10.00 -12.68
CA PHE A 125 -7.58 9.83 -11.24
C PHE A 125 -8.64 8.92 -10.63
N GLU A 126 -9.93 9.24 -10.80
CA GLU A 126 -11.03 8.46 -10.22
C GLU A 126 -11.04 7.02 -10.71
N GLN A 127 -10.86 6.80 -12.03
CA GLN A 127 -10.80 5.46 -12.60
C GLN A 127 -9.63 4.64 -12.05
N GLN A 128 -8.45 5.24 -11.93
CA GLN A 128 -7.28 4.55 -11.42
C GLN A 128 -7.37 4.31 -9.90
N PHE A 129 -7.94 5.26 -9.15
CA PHE A 129 -8.16 5.14 -7.73
C PHE A 129 -9.17 4.02 -7.42
N ASP A 130 -10.26 3.94 -8.19
CA ASP A 130 -11.24 2.84 -8.12
C ASP A 130 -10.59 1.48 -8.40
N LYS A 131 -9.77 1.38 -9.45
CA LYS A 131 -8.98 0.19 -9.76
C LYS A 131 -8.09 -0.21 -8.58
N TRP A 132 -7.32 0.75 -8.04
CA TRP A 132 -6.40 0.52 -6.94
C TRP A 132 -7.10 0.04 -5.66
N VAL A 133 -8.22 0.66 -5.26
CA VAL A 133 -9.01 0.21 -4.11
C VAL A 133 -9.62 -1.17 -4.35
N SER A 134 -10.08 -1.45 -5.57
CA SER A 134 -10.74 -2.72 -5.90
C SER A 134 -9.74 -3.88 -6.07
N GLU A 135 -8.48 -3.59 -6.38
CA GLU A 135 -7.40 -4.59 -6.43
C GLU A 135 -7.10 -5.17 -5.05
N ASP A 136 -7.07 -4.31 -4.02
CA ASP A 136 -6.86 -4.76 -2.65
C ASP A 136 -7.55 -3.84 -1.64
N ILE A 137 -8.78 -4.19 -1.25
CA ILE A 137 -9.58 -3.36 -0.36
C ILE A 137 -8.88 -3.20 0.99
N GLU A 138 -8.39 -4.30 1.57
CA GLU A 138 -7.76 -4.29 2.90
C GLU A 138 -6.50 -3.42 2.90
N LYS A 139 -5.60 -3.67 1.96
CA LYS A 139 -4.35 -2.91 1.84
C LYS A 139 -4.58 -1.45 1.48
N SER A 140 -5.65 -1.11 0.76
CA SER A 140 -5.99 0.28 0.45
C SER A 140 -6.24 1.12 1.70
N PHE A 141 -6.80 0.53 2.76
CA PHE A 141 -7.15 1.23 4.00
C PHE A 141 -6.09 1.12 5.10
N ASP A 142 -5.16 0.16 5.01
CA ASP A 142 -4.07 -0.02 5.99
C ASP A 142 -2.91 0.97 5.83
N GLU A 143 -2.76 1.59 4.66
CA GLU A 143 -1.60 2.43 4.35
C GLU A 143 -1.76 3.88 4.84
N TYR A 144 -1.55 4.08 6.15
CA TYR A 144 -1.51 5.41 6.80
C TYR A 144 -0.46 6.38 6.21
N ASN A 145 0.52 5.86 5.49
CA ASN A 145 1.70 6.59 5.00
C ASN A 145 1.43 7.48 3.77
N TYR A 146 0.25 7.42 3.16
CA TYR A 146 -0.04 8.23 1.96
C TYR A 146 -0.27 9.71 2.25
N ARG A 147 -0.62 10.04 3.49
CA ARG A 147 -0.94 11.42 3.86
C ARG A 147 0.23 12.37 3.64
N ASP A 148 1.46 11.93 3.92
CA ASP A 148 2.67 12.75 3.72
C ASP A 148 2.89 13.03 2.24
N TYR A 149 2.69 12.02 1.38
CA TYR A 149 2.75 12.20 -0.07
C TYR A 149 1.66 13.16 -0.57
N ILE A 150 0.43 13.02 -0.07
CA ILE A 150 -0.69 13.88 -0.47
C ILE A 150 -0.39 15.33 -0.12
N ASN A 151 0.01 15.59 1.13
CA ASN A 151 0.33 16.93 1.62
C ASN A 151 1.50 17.58 0.86
N ALA A 152 2.48 16.78 0.43
CA ALA A 152 3.63 17.29 -0.30
C ALA A 152 3.36 17.51 -1.79
N LEU A 153 2.46 16.74 -2.41
CA LEU A 153 2.19 16.80 -3.85
C LEU A 153 1.07 17.78 -4.22
N PHE A 154 0.10 17.97 -3.33
CA PHE A 154 -1.17 18.59 -3.66
C PHE A 154 -1.46 19.83 -2.82
N ASN A 155 -2.17 20.79 -3.42
CA ASN A 155 -2.67 21.93 -2.68
C ASN A 155 -3.93 21.56 -1.87
N LYS A 156 -4.36 22.44 -0.97
CA LYS A 156 -5.53 22.21 -0.10
C LYS A 156 -6.78 21.72 -0.84
N ASN A 157 -7.13 22.31 -1.99
CA ASN A 157 -8.34 21.93 -2.73
C ASN A 157 -8.21 20.54 -3.37
N GLU A 158 -7.00 20.18 -3.81
CA GLU A 158 -6.70 18.85 -4.35
C GLU A 158 -6.68 17.80 -3.24
N THR A 159 -6.11 18.12 -2.08
CA THR A 159 -6.15 17.28 -0.88
C THR A 159 -7.59 17.00 -0.45
N GLU A 160 -8.43 18.04 -0.33
CA GLU A 160 -9.86 17.88 -0.01
C GLU A 160 -10.59 17.02 -1.06
N PHE A 161 -10.24 17.15 -2.34
CA PHE A 161 -10.80 16.29 -3.39
C PHE A 161 -10.42 14.82 -3.20
N ILE A 162 -9.16 14.52 -2.91
CA ILE A 162 -8.69 13.15 -2.63
C ILE A 162 -9.38 12.60 -1.37
N GLU A 163 -9.44 13.39 -0.29
CA GLU A 163 -10.09 13.00 0.96
C GLU A 163 -11.58 12.69 0.77
N ASN A 164 -12.30 13.49 -0.03
CA ASN A 164 -13.71 13.22 -0.34
C ASN A 164 -13.91 11.90 -1.09
N ILE A 165 -13.01 11.59 -2.04
CA ILE A 165 -13.05 10.32 -2.76
C ILE A 165 -12.74 9.17 -1.79
N TRP A 166 -11.71 9.31 -0.96
CA TRP A 166 -11.35 8.32 0.04
C TRP A 166 -12.51 8.04 1.01
N ASN A 167 -13.14 9.10 1.53
CA ASN A 167 -14.28 9.00 2.44
C ASN A 167 -15.47 8.29 1.80
N LYS A 168 -15.71 8.50 0.50
CA LYS A 168 -16.77 7.77 -0.23
C LYS A 168 -16.52 6.25 -0.23
N TYR A 169 -15.28 5.80 -0.41
CA TYR A 169 -14.94 4.38 -0.33
C TYR A 169 -14.99 3.86 1.11
N TYR A 170 -14.47 4.63 2.05
CA TYR A 170 -14.55 4.30 3.48
C TYR A 170 -16.01 4.09 3.91
N GLU A 171 -16.90 5.03 3.58
CA GLU A 171 -18.34 4.93 3.85
C GLU A 171 -18.99 3.74 3.12
N LYS A 172 -18.63 3.50 1.85
CA LYS A 172 -19.14 2.37 1.06
C LYS A 172 -18.85 1.03 1.75
N TYR A 173 -17.60 0.79 2.16
CA TYR A 173 -17.20 -0.49 2.74
C TYR A 173 -17.56 -0.60 4.22
N SER A 174 -17.49 0.50 4.98
CA SER A 174 -17.85 0.50 6.41
C SER A 174 -19.35 0.33 6.64
N ASN A 175 -20.20 0.80 5.73
CA ASN A 175 -21.64 0.59 5.78
C ASN A 175 -22.10 -0.65 4.98
N MET A 176 -21.16 -1.40 4.39
CA MET A 176 -21.50 -2.61 3.66
C MET A 176 -22.02 -3.66 4.62
N GLU A 177 -23.07 -4.37 4.21
CA GLU A 177 -23.58 -5.50 4.99
C GLU A 177 -22.45 -6.53 5.17
N PRO A 178 -22.19 -7.04 6.39
CA PRO A 178 -20.99 -7.83 6.67
C PRO A 178 -20.82 -9.09 5.81
N TYR A 179 -21.90 -9.80 5.48
CA TYR A 179 -21.80 -10.95 4.59
C TYR A 179 -21.46 -10.53 3.16
N LYS A 180 -22.03 -9.42 2.68
CA LYS A 180 -21.63 -8.84 1.39
C LYS A 180 -20.15 -8.44 1.36
N LEU A 181 -19.65 -7.79 2.41
CA LEU A 181 -18.21 -7.44 2.51
C LEU A 181 -17.34 -8.70 2.50
N TYR A 182 -17.73 -9.74 3.23
CA TYR A 182 -17.08 -11.05 3.21
C TYR A 182 -17.03 -11.64 1.79
N CYS A 183 -18.11 -11.57 1.02
CA CYS A 183 -18.11 -12.04 -0.36
C CYS A 183 -17.15 -11.25 -1.27
N GLU A 184 -17.07 -9.92 -1.12
CA GLU A 184 -16.13 -9.10 -1.90
C GLU A 184 -14.67 -9.46 -1.60
N LEU A 185 -14.33 -9.57 -0.31
CA LEU A 185 -12.99 -10.01 0.12
C LEU A 185 -12.69 -11.44 -0.37
N TYR A 186 -13.68 -12.34 -0.31
CA TYR A 186 -13.53 -13.69 -0.83
C TYR A 186 -13.20 -13.72 -2.33
N LYS A 187 -13.88 -12.90 -3.14
CA LYS A 187 -13.58 -12.79 -4.58
C LYS A 187 -12.15 -12.33 -4.81
N GLN A 188 -11.71 -11.31 -4.08
CA GLN A 188 -10.35 -10.76 -4.16
C GLN A 188 -9.30 -11.84 -3.86
N HIS A 189 -9.47 -12.59 -2.77
CA HIS A 189 -8.50 -13.60 -2.32
C HIS A 189 -8.49 -14.88 -3.17
N TYR A 190 -9.64 -15.31 -3.71
CA TYR A 190 -9.79 -16.68 -4.23
C TYR A 190 -10.16 -16.79 -5.71
N VAL A 191 -10.62 -15.71 -6.34
CA VAL A 191 -11.02 -15.70 -7.76
C VAL A 191 -9.96 -15.02 -8.61
N VAL A 192 -9.49 -13.84 -8.20
CA VAL A 192 -8.47 -13.08 -8.96
C VAL A 192 -7.11 -13.80 -8.97
N SER A 193 -6.75 -14.52 -7.90
CA SER A 193 -5.51 -15.31 -7.82
C SER A 193 -5.47 -16.54 -8.74
N LYS A 194 -6.59 -16.95 -9.36
CA LYS A 194 -6.66 -18.18 -10.19
C LYS A 194 -6.57 -17.94 -11.69
N ILE A 195 -6.43 -16.69 -12.13
CA ILE A 195 -6.31 -16.34 -13.55
C ILE A 195 -4.84 -16.50 -14.01
N ASP A 196 -4.27 -17.69 -13.80
CA ASP A 196 -3.14 -18.20 -14.60
C ASP A 196 -3.61 -19.31 -15.55
N ASP A 197 -4.86 -19.78 -15.43
CA ASP A 197 -5.50 -20.69 -16.38
C ASP A 197 -6.56 -19.92 -17.18
N GLU A 198 -6.38 -19.91 -18.50
CA GLU A 198 -7.19 -19.21 -19.53
C GLU A 198 -8.64 -19.71 -19.60
N ASP A 199 -9.47 -19.39 -18.60
CA ASP A 199 -10.92 -19.46 -18.74
C ASP A 199 -11.53 -18.13 -18.26
N GLU A 200 -11.99 -17.33 -19.22
CA GLU A 200 -12.81 -16.15 -19.01
C GLU A 200 -14.05 -16.55 -18.19
N LEU A 201 -14.07 -16.20 -16.91
CA LEU A 201 -15.29 -16.25 -16.11
C LEU A 201 -16.23 -15.16 -16.63
N ASP A 202 -17.37 -15.57 -17.18
CA ASP A 202 -18.48 -14.69 -17.48
C ASP A 202 -18.88 -13.93 -16.20
N ASP A 203 -19.22 -12.63 -16.34
CA ASP A 203 -19.61 -11.74 -15.24
C ASP A 203 -20.83 -12.23 -14.42
N GLU A 204 -21.46 -13.35 -14.81
CA GLU A 204 -22.61 -13.98 -14.15
C GLU A 204 -22.29 -15.23 -13.32
N ASP A 205 -21.03 -15.70 -13.30
CA ASP A 205 -20.65 -16.82 -12.41
C ASP A 205 -20.42 -16.32 -10.98
N ASP A 206 -21.50 -16.28 -10.21
CA ASP A 206 -21.50 -16.11 -8.76
C ASP A 206 -20.61 -17.19 -8.12
N VAL A 207 -19.32 -16.89 -7.92
CA VAL A 207 -18.43 -17.77 -7.16
C VAL A 207 -18.98 -17.85 -5.74
N PRO A 208 -19.47 -19.02 -5.29
CA PRO A 208 -20.09 -19.13 -4.00
C PRO A 208 -19.01 -19.01 -2.93
N PRO A 209 -19.16 -18.10 -1.96
CA PRO A 209 -18.20 -17.97 -0.87
C PRO A 209 -18.12 -19.26 -0.05
N LYS A 210 -16.97 -19.51 0.60
CA LYS A 210 -16.73 -20.71 1.45
C LYS A 210 -17.85 -20.96 2.47
N LEU A 211 -18.48 -19.90 2.97
CA LEU A 211 -19.63 -19.96 3.86
C LEU A 211 -20.90 -19.45 3.16
N SER A 212 -21.98 -20.22 3.26
CA SER A 212 -23.31 -19.70 2.96
C SER A 212 -23.68 -18.58 3.93
N ARG A 213 -24.55 -17.65 3.52
CA ARG A 213 -25.02 -16.55 4.37
C ARG A 213 -25.54 -17.03 5.73
N ALA A 214 -26.32 -18.12 5.70
CA ALA A 214 -26.85 -18.72 6.91
C ALA A 214 -25.72 -19.19 7.86
N LYS A 215 -24.65 -19.77 7.32
CA LYS A 215 -23.52 -20.24 8.12
C LYS A 215 -22.64 -19.08 8.64
N PHE A 216 -22.47 -18.02 7.86
CA PHE A 216 -21.81 -16.80 8.32
C PHE A 216 -22.56 -16.15 9.49
N GLU A 217 -23.87 -15.97 9.37
CA GLU A 217 -24.70 -15.37 10.43
C GLU A 217 -24.74 -16.22 11.70
N GLU A 218 -24.70 -17.55 11.57
CA GLU A 218 -24.59 -18.48 12.71
C GLU A 218 -23.28 -18.26 13.50
N LEU A 219 -22.16 -18.09 12.79
CA LEU A 219 -20.82 -18.05 13.40
C LEU A 219 -20.38 -16.64 13.84
N LYS A 220 -21.00 -15.58 13.32
CA LYS A 220 -20.63 -14.17 13.60
C LYS A 220 -20.70 -13.82 15.09
N ILE A 221 -21.70 -14.32 15.80
CA ILE A 221 -21.88 -14.02 17.24
C ILE A 221 -20.77 -14.70 18.07
N GLU A 222 -20.46 -15.96 17.75
CA GLU A 222 -19.37 -16.72 18.39
C GLU A 222 -18.04 -16.01 18.15
N TYR A 223 -17.78 -15.57 16.92
CA TYR A 223 -16.59 -14.82 16.57
C TYR A 223 -16.46 -13.51 17.36
N LEU A 224 -17.49 -12.66 17.38
CA LEU A 224 -17.48 -11.40 18.14
C LEU A 224 -17.31 -11.61 19.66
N TYR A 225 -17.85 -12.71 20.18
CA TYR A 225 -17.66 -13.11 21.58
C TYR A 225 -16.18 -13.46 21.86
N LEU A 226 -15.55 -14.24 20.98
CA LEU A 226 -14.14 -14.63 21.12
C LEU A 226 -13.18 -13.45 20.91
N VAL A 227 -13.46 -12.53 19.98
CA VAL A 227 -12.75 -11.24 19.85
C VAL A 227 -12.71 -10.52 21.21
N ARG A 228 -13.85 -10.49 21.92
CA ARG A 228 -13.93 -9.82 23.21
C ARG A 228 -13.09 -10.52 24.28
N LYS A 229 -13.17 -11.86 24.40
CA LYS A 229 -12.37 -12.60 25.40
C LYS A 229 -10.88 -12.45 25.16
N THR A 230 -10.44 -12.54 23.90
CA THR A 230 -9.03 -12.41 23.51
C THR A 230 -8.49 -10.99 23.78
N MET A 231 -9.28 -9.95 23.49
CA MET A 231 -8.90 -8.56 23.76
C MET A 231 -8.79 -8.20 25.25
N PHE A 232 -9.60 -8.82 26.12
CA PHE A 232 -9.66 -8.49 27.55
C PHE A 232 -8.90 -9.47 28.46
N GLY A 233 -8.19 -10.46 27.89
CA GLY A 233 -7.37 -11.40 28.64
C GLY A 233 -8.15 -12.51 29.36
N ASP A 234 -9.42 -12.72 28.98
CA ASP A 234 -10.31 -13.74 29.55
C ASP A 234 -10.33 -15.03 28.68
N ALA A 235 -9.55 -15.08 27.61
CA ALA A 235 -9.46 -16.21 26.69
C ALA A 235 -8.48 -17.29 27.18
N ASP A 236 -8.90 -18.54 27.14
CA ASP A 236 -8.00 -19.70 27.27
C ASP A 236 -7.44 -20.14 25.90
N ASP A 237 -6.51 -21.10 25.91
CA ASP A 237 -5.86 -21.59 24.68
C ASP A 237 -6.87 -22.11 23.65
N THR A 238 -7.96 -22.73 24.11
CA THR A 238 -9.07 -23.20 23.26
C THR A 238 -9.86 -22.06 22.64
N ASP A 239 -10.09 -20.97 23.40
CA ASP A 239 -10.71 -19.76 22.89
C ASP A 239 -9.83 -19.11 21.80
N TYR A 240 -8.50 -19.09 21.98
CA TYR A 240 -7.58 -18.59 20.95
C TYR A 240 -7.58 -19.46 19.71
N ASP A 241 -7.49 -20.78 19.85
CA ASP A 241 -7.52 -21.71 18.72
C ASP A 241 -8.83 -21.55 17.93
N ARG A 242 -9.97 -21.45 18.62
CA ARG A 242 -11.27 -21.26 17.99
C ARG A 242 -11.42 -19.85 17.41
N PHE A 243 -10.88 -18.83 18.06
CA PHE A 243 -10.82 -17.47 17.55
C PHE A 243 -10.05 -17.44 16.24
N PHE A 244 -8.86 -18.04 16.18
CA PHE A 244 -8.07 -18.13 14.95
C PHE A 244 -8.73 -19.03 13.92
N GLU A 245 -9.39 -20.13 14.29
CA GLU A 245 -10.14 -20.97 13.35
C GLU A 245 -11.31 -20.21 12.72
N LEU A 246 -12.10 -19.50 13.52
CA LEU A 246 -13.20 -18.67 13.03
C LEU A 246 -12.70 -17.45 12.28
N GLN A 247 -11.63 -16.82 12.74
CA GLN A 247 -10.93 -15.79 12.00
C GLN A 247 -10.43 -16.35 10.68
N ASN A 248 -9.98 -17.60 10.62
CA ASN A 248 -9.53 -18.21 9.38
C ASN A 248 -10.70 -18.57 8.46
N LEU A 249 -11.80 -19.03 9.02
CA LEU A 249 -13.04 -19.35 8.30
C LEU A 249 -13.75 -18.11 7.77
N LEU A 250 -13.71 -17.00 8.53
CA LEU A 250 -14.37 -15.73 8.24
C LEU A 250 -13.45 -14.73 7.52
N PHE A 251 -12.13 -14.80 7.71
CA PHE A 251 -11.14 -13.76 7.35
C PHE A 251 -9.70 -14.25 7.00
N ALA A 252 -9.32 -15.53 6.94
CA ALA A 252 -7.88 -15.87 6.77
C ALA A 252 -7.30 -15.52 5.40
N ASP A 253 -6.26 -14.68 5.47
CA ASP A 253 -4.94 -14.83 4.87
C ASP A 253 -4.32 -16.22 5.11
N VAL A 254 -3.77 -16.83 4.05
CA VAL A 254 -2.48 -17.55 4.11
C VAL A 254 -1.71 -17.31 2.80
N ILE A 255 -0.79 -16.34 2.86
CA ILE A 255 0.63 -16.46 2.49
C ILE A 255 1.01 -17.72 1.70
N PHE A 256 1.49 -17.51 0.47
CA PHE A 256 2.78 -18.05 0.04
C PHE A 256 3.62 -16.94 -0.59
#